data_AF-A0A1Q7VF28-F1
#
_entry.id   AF-A0A1Q7VF28-F1
#
_cell.length_a   1.000
_cell.length_b   1.000
_cell.length_c   1.000
_cell.angle_alpha   90.00
_cell.angle_beta   90.00
_cell.angle_gamma   90.00
#
_symmetry.space_group_name_H-M   'P 1'
#
loop_
_entity.id
_entity.type
_entity.pdbx_description
1 polymer ?
#
loop_
_entity_poly.entity_id
_entity_poly.type
_entity_poly.pdbx_seq_one_letter_code
_entity_poly.pdbx_strand_id
1 'polypeptide(L)'
;MTDHAFARSLQDVKFVSATLQATNVETGLDQFEFADGATVATNVAGSDCRAAAPNPTGGRYIYFRIDDSFKWAPSMQAEVDVEYFDSSGGSFAVEFDGSDTNAPFNGAYTRSSTTVYLNGNQLWRTARFNLSGAHFMNSQNGGADFRLAVSADAFFVRRVKVIRPGVPDEAGQVLNGYQDNFADALSANWVAIGAVSNQFQSTNGVLRIHSASNDFRQLLLMLPGASGATQELLARARVTRLAAGDALPGGVAVVTRTIHRGSITSSAPPRQPDDKWRCAKHRWVGVHRPPSPGQPTSGTGCACGTLPTVCRVCLMSGRRPGAPTDSRPNRPVAPVMGLLSRPAVARGFSRIRSGRRQRRQ
;
A
#
# COMPACT_ATOMS: atom_id res chain seq x y z
N MET A 1 30.30 -20.11 -17.63
CA MET A 1 30.06 -18.86 -16.90
C MET A 1 28.57 -18.82 -16.61
N THR A 2 28.19 -19.17 -15.38
CA THR A 2 26.83 -19.06 -14.89
C THR A 2 26.49 -17.59 -14.76
N ASP A 3 25.49 -17.17 -15.54
CA ASP A 3 24.91 -15.84 -15.46
C ASP A 3 24.18 -15.74 -14.11
N HIS A 4 24.89 -15.23 -13.10
CA HIS A 4 24.26 -14.77 -11.87
C HIS A 4 23.52 -13.48 -12.21
N ALA A 5 22.36 -13.62 -12.85
CA ALA A 5 21.35 -12.59 -12.87
C ALA A 5 21.15 -12.21 -11.39
N PHE A 6 21.51 -10.97 -11.04
CA PHE A 6 21.19 -10.40 -9.74
C PHE A 6 19.68 -10.58 -9.56
N ALA A 7 19.28 -11.52 -8.70
CA ALA A 7 17.88 -11.73 -8.37
C ALA A 7 17.35 -10.39 -7.87
N ARG A 8 16.39 -9.83 -8.61
CA ARG A 8 15.74 -8.58 -8.23
C ARG A 8 15.10 -8.80 -6.87
N SER A 9 15.62 -8.15 -5.84
CA SER A 9 15.00 -8.15 -4.51
C SER A 9 13.52 -7.75 -4.63
N LEU A 10 12.64 -8.59 -4.09
CA LEU A 10 11.19 -8.39 -4.10
C LEU A 10 10.69 -7.67 -2.83
N GLN A 11 11.61 -7.05 -2.09
CA GLN A 11 11.27 -6.32 -0.86
C GLN A 11 10.31 -5.15 -1.11
N ASP A 12 10.36 -4.54 -2.28
CA ASP A 12 9.59 -3.34 -2.61
C ASP A 12 8.41 -3.56 -3.54
N VAL A 13 8.11 -4.81 -3.93
CA VAL A 13 6.92 -5.09 -4.75
C VAL A 13 5.69 -5.30 -3.89
N LYS A 14 4.51 -4.96 -4.43
CA LYS A 14 3.24 -5.21 -3.75
C LYS A 14 2.88 -6.68 -3.69
N PHE A 15 3.17 -7.42 -4.76
CA PHE A 15 2.76 -8.81 -4.86
C PHE A 15 3.77 -9.66 -5.63
N VAL A 16 3.73 -10.95 -5.35
CA VAL A 16 4.32 -12.02 -6.15
C VAL A 16 3.20 -12.87 -6.76
N SER A 17 3.47 -13.54 -7.87
CA SER A 17 2.43 -14.26 -8.59
C SER A 17 2.91 -15.45 -9.39
N ALA A 18 2.02 -16.42 -9.57
CA ALA A 18 2.17 -17.55 -10.47
C ALA A 18 0.99 -17.55 -11.44
N THR A 19 1.26 -17.45 -12.75
CA THR A 19 0.28 -17.78 -13.80
C THR A 19 0.51 -19.23 -14.20
N LEU A 20 -0.51 -20.05 -13.98
CA LEU A 20 -0.41 -21.50 -14.07
C LEU A 20 -0.88 -21.96 -15.45
N GLN A 21 -0.04 -22.77 -16.11
CA GLN A 21 -0.26 -23.28 -17.45
C GLN A 21 0.64 -24.52 -17.65
N ALA A 22 0.85 -24.96 -18.90
CA ALA A 22 1.78 -26.05 -19.22
C ALA A 22 3.20 -25.80 -18.64
N THR A 23 3.72 -24.59 -18.84
CA THR A 23 4.94 -24.09 -18.18
C THR A 23 4.59 -22.81 -17.42
N ASN A 24 4.59 -22.85 -16.09
CA ASN A 24 4.17 -21.70 -15.29
C ASN A 24 5.00 -20.46 -15.59
N VAL A 25 4.37 -19.29 -15.52
CA VAL A 25 5.06 -17.99 -15.52
C VAL A 25 5.00 -17.45 -14.12
N GLU A 26 6.15 -17.43 -13.46
CA GLU A 26 6.27 -17.18 -12.03
C GLU A 26 7.07 -15.90 -11.79
N THR A 27 6.68 -15.14 -10.77
CA THR A 27 7.33 -13.90 -10.36
C THR A 27 7.35 -13.86 -8.85
N GLY A 28 8.38 -14.50 -8.27
CA GLY A 28 8.57 -14.62 -6.82
C GLY A 28 7.60 -15.56 -6.09
N LEU A 29 6.84 -16.36 -6.84
CA LEU A 29 5.91 -17.34 -6.32
C LEU A 29 5.99 -18.59 -7.20
N ASP A 30 6.58 -19.64 -6.66
CA ASP A 30 6.78 -20.90 -7.36
C ASP A 30 5.63 -21.85 -7.03
N GLN A 31 4.99 -22.44 -8.05
CA GLN A 31 4.16 -23.63 -7.88
C GLN A 31 4.98 -24.85 -8.25
N PHE A 32 4.98 -25.86 -7.38
CA PHE A 32 5.76 -27.08 -7.60
C PHE A 32 4.95 -28.34 -7.28
N GLU A 33 5.36 -29.44 -7.90
CA GLU A 33 4.77 -30.76 -7.72
C GLU A 33 5.43 -31.47 -6.53
N PHE A 34 4.63 -31.93 -5.57
CA PHE A 34 5.14 -32.70 -4.44
C PHE A 34 4.08 -33.65 -3.90
N ALA A 35 4.36 -34.96 -3.90
CA ALA A 35 3.52 -36.01 -3.32
C ALA A 35 2.01 -35.87 -3.64
N ASP A 36 1.21 -35.45 -2.65
CA ASP A 36 -0.26 -35.27 -2.73
C ASP A 36 -0.68 -33.94 -3.39
N GLY A 37 0.29 -33.19 -3.91
CA GLY A 37 0.11 -31.91 -4.59
C GLY A 37 0.35 -31.96 -6.09
N ALA A 38 0.13 -33.13 -6.71
CA ALA A 38 0.27 -33.29 -8.16
C ALA A 38 -0.81 -32.48 -8.91
N THR A 39 -0.43 -31.88 -10.04
CA THR A 39 -1.30 -31.12 -10.93
C THR A 39 -1.12 -31.52 -12.39
N VAL A 40 -2.12 -31.23 -13.21
CA VAL A 40 -2.10 -31.49 -14.65
C VAL A 40 -2.42 -30.21 -15.40
N ALA A 41 -1.57 -29.83 -16.36
CA ALA A 41 -1.83 -28.70 -17.24
C ALA A 41 -3.02 -29.00 -18.16
N THR A 42 -3.90 -28.01 -18.34
CA THR A 42 -5.10 -28.16 -19.15
C THR A 42 -5.61 -26.79 -19.64
N ASN A 43 -6.70 -26.79 -20.41
CA ASN A 43 -7.41 -25.60 -20.83
C ASN A 43 -8.89 -25.71 -20.43
N VAL A 44 -9.41 -24.71 -19.72
CA VAL A 44 -10.81 -24.65 -19.31
C VAL A 44 -11.40 -23.30 -19.69
N ALA A 45 -12.54 -23.34 -20.41
CA ALA A 45 -13.23 -22.16 -20.90
C ALA A 45 -12.29 -21.17 -21.62
N GLY A 46 -11.37 -21.71 -22.45
CA GLY A 46 -10.43 -20.91 -23.25
C GLY A 46 -9.25 -20.32 -22.48
N SER A 47 -9.05 -20.69 -21.22
CA SER A 47 -7.87 -20.28 -20.42
C SER A 47 -7.00 -21.48 -20.08
N ASP A 48 -5.70 -21.37 -20.35
CA ASP A 48 -4.72 -22.34 -19.84
C ASP A 48 -4.66 -22.24 -18.32
N CYS A 49 -4.56 -23.41 -17.68
CA CYS A 49 -4.61 -23.54 -16.23
C CYS A 49 -3.98 -24.85 -15.77
N ARG A 50 -3.98 -25.08 -14.45
CA ARG A 50 -3.67 -26.37 -13.86
C ARG A 50 -4.89 -26.93 -13.13
N ALA A 51 -5.12 -28.23 -13.30
CA ALA A 51 -6.08 -29.02 -12.56
C ALA A 51 -5.40 -29.72 -11.38
N ALA A 52 -6.02 -29.75 -10.20
CA ALA A 52 -5.56 -30.62 -9.12
C ALA A 52 -5.73 -32.08 -9.54
N ALA A 53 -4.64 -32.86 -9.54
CA ALA A 53 -4.69 -34.25 -9.97
C ALA A 53 -5.44 -35.12 -8.93
N PRO A 54 -6.14 -36.19 -9.36
CA PRO A 54 -6.72 -37.16 -8.43
C PRO A 54 -5.66 -37.76 -7.49
N ASN A 55 -6.00 -37.90 -6.21
CA ASN A 55 -5.17 -38.57 -5.22
C ASN A 55 -6.01 -39.70 -4.56
N PRO A 56 -5.53 -40.97 -4.55
CA PRO A 56 -6.23 -42.08 -3.92
C PRO A 56 -6.58 -41.89 -2.43
N THR A 57 -5.87 -41.02 -1.71
CA THR A 57 -6.12 -40.74 -0.29
C THR A 57 -7.11 -39.59 -0.04
N GLY A 58 -7.67 -39.00 -1.12
CA GLY A 58 -8.73 -37.99 -1.07
C GLY A 58 -8.25 -36.55 -0.87
N GLY A 59 -7.15 -36.32 -0.14
CA GLY A 59 -6.54 -35.01 0.02
C GLY A 59 -5.83 -34.55 -1.26
N ARG A 60 -6.22 -33.40 -1.81
CA ARG A 60 -5.57 -32.81 -2.99
C ARG A 60 -5.06 -31.43 -2.65
N TYR A 61 -3.79 -31.21 -2.97
CA TYR A 61 -3.13 -29.96 -2.67
C TYR A 61 -2.54 -29.32 -3.94
N ILE A 62 -2.25 -28.03 -3.86
CA ILE A 62 -1.41 -27.33 -4.83
C ILE A 62 -0.45 -26.49 -4.01
N TYR A 63 0.83 -26.81 -4.05
CA TYR A 63 1.86 -26.23 -3.20
C TYR A 63 2.49 -25.00 -3.84
N PHE A 64 2.74 -24.00 -3.01
CA PHE A 64 3.40 -22.77 -3.41
C PHE A 64 4.51 -22.39 -2.44
N ARG A 65 5.62 -21.87 -2.98
CA ARG A 65 6.72 -21.30 -2.22
C ARG A 65 6.94 -19.86 -2.64
N ILE A 66 7.10 -18.99 -1.66
CA ILE A 66 7.29 -17.55 -1.85
C ILE A 66 8.80 -17.28 -1.80
N ASP A 67 9.28 -16.45 -2.72
CA ASP A 67 10.68 -15.99 -2.69
C ASP A 67 10.98 -15.27 -1.37
N ASP A 68 12.09 -15.64 -0.73
CA ASP A 68 12.44 -15.16 0.60
C ASP A 68 12.60 -13.62 0.64
N SER A 69 12.99 -12.98 -0.46
CA SER A 69 13.13 -11.52 -0.52
C SER A 69 11.78 -10.77 -0.48
N PHE A 70 10.66 -11.45 -0.73
CA PHE A 70 9.33 -10.86 -0.57
C PHE A 70 8.88 -10.80 0.90
N LYS A 71 9.45 -11.65 1.76
CA LYS A 71 9.11 -11.78 3.19
C LYS A 71 9.74 -10.62 3.97
N TRP A 72 8.95 -9.87 4.75
CA TRP A 72 9.38 -8.59 5.35
C TRP A 72 9.38 -8.57 6.88
N ALA A 73 8.81 -9.59 7.52
CA ALA A 73 8.78 -9.72 8.97
C ALA A 73 8.65 -11.20 9.37
N PRO A 74 9.06 -11.59 10.59
CA PRO A 74 8.85 -12.96 11.08
C PRO A 74 7.38 -13.37 11.16
N SER A 75 6.46 -12.39 11.26
CA SER A 75 5.02 -12.62 11.23
C SER A 75 4.38 -11.50 10.44
N MET A 76 3.57 -11.87 9.45
CA MET A 76 3.05 -10.96 8.43
C MET A 76 1.54 -11.08 8.31
N GLN A 77 0.92 -10.00 7.85
CA GLN A 77 -0.41 -10.06 7.27
C GLN A 77 -0.26 -10.06 5.75
N ALA A 78 -0.80 -11.08 5.09
CA ALA A 78 -0.76 -11.22 3.64
C ALA A 78 -2.18 -11.49 3.11
N GLU A 79 -2.43 -11.12 1.86
CA GLU A 79 -3.64 -11.54 1.15
C GLU A 79 -3.24 -12.50 0.04
N VAL A 80 -4.03 -13.54 -0.22
CA VAL A 80 -3.85 -14.45 -1.35
C VAL A 80 -5.06 -14.35 -2.27
N ASP A 81 -4.82 -13.95 -3.52
CA ASP A 81 -5.82 -14.03 -4.58
C ASP A 81 -5.64 -15.33 -5.35
N VAL A 82 -6.73 -16.07 -5.52
CA VAL A 82 -6.78 -17.30 -6.31
C VAL A 82 -7.81 -17.11 -7.42
N GLU A 83 -7.38 -17.13 -8.67
CA GLU A 83 -8.26 -17.21 -9.83
C GLU A 83 -8.55 -18.68 -10.16
N TYR A 84 -9.77 -19.12 -9.85
CA TYR A 84 -10.25 -20.49 -10.00
C TYR A 84 -11.45 -20.58 -10.94
N PHE A 85 -11.68 -21.76 -11.50
CA PHE A 85 -12.89 -22.04 -12.27
C PHE A 85 -13.98 -22.58 -11.34
N ASP A 86 -15.14 -21.94 -11.32
CA ASP A 86 -16.27 -22.33 -10.45
C ASP A 86 -17.00 -23.55 -11.02
N SER A 87 -16.41 -24.73 -10.77
CA SER A 87 -16.93 -26.04 -11.19
C SER A 87 -18.14 -26.50 -10.36
N SER A 88 -18.72 -27.64 -10.69
CA SER A 88 -20.05 -28.08 -10.22
C SER A 88 -20.13 -28.59 -8.78
N GLY A 89 -19.10 -28.43 -7.95
CA GLY A 89 -19.19 -28.81 -6.54
C GLY A 89 -17.86 -28.98 -5.81
N GLY A 90 -17.96 -29.03 -4.49
CA GLY A 90 -16.82 -29.13 -3.58
C GLY A 90 -16.38 -27.78 -3.03
N SER A 91 -15.18 -27.73 -2.46
CA SER A 91 -14.64 -26.51 -1.85
C SER A 91 -13.12 -26.48 -1.89
N PHE A 92 -12.55 -25.32 -1.57
CA PHE A 92 -11.13 -25.19 -1.27
C PHE A 92 -10.88 -24.09 -0.23
N ALA A 93 -9.74 -24.16 0.44
CA ALA A 93 -9.22 -23.13 1.33
C ALA A 93 -7.70 -23.02 1.19
N VAL A 94 -7.10 -22.03 1.86
CA VAL A 94 -5.65 -21.91 1.96
C VAL A 94 -5.20 -22.49 3.30
N GLU A 95 -4.20 -23.36 3.28
CA GLU A 95 -3.43 -23.71 4.48
C GLU A 95 -2.03 -23.16 4.33
N PHE A 96 -1.54 -22.44 5.32
CA PHE A 96 -0.30 -21.68 5.24
C PHE A 96 0.58 -21.91 6.47
N ASP A 97 1.88 -21.74 6.28
CA ASP A 97 2.85 -21.67 7.36
C ASP A 97 2.60 -20.40 8.17
N GLY A 98 1.96 -20.57 9.33
CA GLY A 98 1.40 -19.49 10.11
C GLY A 98 1.50 -19.70 11.62
N SER A 99 0.96 -18.75 12.37
CA SER A 99 1.19 -18.64 13.81
C SER A 99 0.22 -19.41 14.70
N ASP A 100 -0.72 -20.19 14.15
CA ASP A 100 -1.68 -20.95 14.97
C ASP A 100 -1.04 -22.22 15.51
N THR A 101 -0.56 -22.17 16.76
CA THR A 101 0.09 -23.32 17.41
C THR A 101 -0.82 -24.52 17.61
N ASN A 102 -2.15 -24.37 17.45
CA ASN A 102 -3.09 -25.49 17.50
C ASN A 102 -3.22 -26.21 16.14
N ALA A 103 -2.77 -25.58 15.05
CA ALA A 103 -2.73 -26.22 13.76
C ALA A 103 -1.60 -27.26 13.69
N PRO A 104 -1.69 -28.26 12.80
CA PRO A 104 -0.71 -29.33 12.72
C PRO A 104 0.73 -28.83 12.61
N PHE A 105 1.64 -29.55 13.27
CA PHE A 105 3.08 -29.23 13.32
C PHE A 105 3.36 -27.80 13.81
N ASN A 106 2.64 -27.37 14.86
CA ASN A 106 2.83 -26.08 15.52
C ASN A 106 2.64 -24.87 14.57
N GLY A 107 1.61 -24.91 13.72
CA GLY A 107 1.25 -23.79 12.85
C GLY A 107 1.61 -23.92 11.38
N ALA A 108 2.41 -24.94 11.00
CA ALA A 108 2.81 -25.15 9.61
C ALA A 108 1.62 -25.26 8.63
N TYR A 109 0.47 -25.73 9.11
CA TYR A 109 -0.78 -25.86 8.34
C TYR A 109 -1.91 -25.03 8.93
N THR A 110 -1.62 -23.79 9.33
CA THR A 110 -2.65 -22.83 9.76
C THR A 110 -3.68 -22.67 8.65
N ARG A 111 -4.97 -22.83 8.96
CA ARG A 111 -6.03 -22.78 7.96
C ARG A 111 -6.61 -21.37 7.84
N SER A 112 -6.85 -20.90 6.61
CA SER A 112 -7.55 -19.65 6.37
C SER A 112 -8.98 -19.69 6.92
N SER A 113 -9.46 -18.57 7.47
CA SER A 113 -10.84 -18.46 7.96
C SER A 113 -11.87 -18.58 6.83
N THR A 114 -11.50 -18.21 5.61
CA THR A 114 -12.33 -18.36 4.42
C THR A 114 -12.21 -19.77 3.84
N THR A 115 -13.35 -20.39 3.54
CA THR A 115 -13.48 -21.55 2.66
C THR A 115 -14.38 -21.16 1.49
N VAL A 116 -13.95 -21.47 0.27
CA VAL A 116 -14.70 -21.18 -0.95
C VAL A 116 -15.42 -22.43 -1.40
N TYR A 117 -16.72 -22.32 -1.66
CA TYR A 117 -17.54 -23.40 -2.19
C TYR A 117 -17.77 -23.19 -3.68
N LEU A 118 -17.61 -24.27 -4.46
CA LEU A 118 -17.81 -24.25 -5.90
C LEU A 118 -19.30 -24.49 -6.20
N ASN A 119 -19.94 -23.53 -6.85
CA ASN A 119 -21.38 -23.48 -7.08
C ASN A 119 -21.78 -23.86 -8.51
N GLY A 120 -20.80 -24.06 -9.40
CA GLY A 120 -21.07 -24.59 -10.74
C GLY A 120 -21.57 -23.57 -11.77
N ASN A 121 -21.30 -22.27 -11.60
CA ASN A 121 -21.65 -21.31 -12.66
C ASN A 121 -20.72 -21.34 -13.87
N GLN A 122 -19.65 -22.14 -13.84
CA GLN A 122 -18.75 -22.35 -14.97
C GLN A 122 -18.05 -21.06 -15.44
N LEU A 123 -17.78 -20.14 -14.51
CA LEU A 123 -17.02 -18.92 -14.76
C LEU A 123 -15.70 -18.92 -13.99
N TRP A 124 -14.71 -18.24 -14.55
CA TRP A 124 -13.51 -17.87 -13.83
C TRP A 124 -13.82 -16.82 -12.78
N ARG A 125 -13.45 -17.10 -11.53
CA ARG A 125 -13.68 -16.24 -10.37
C ARG A 125 -12.39 -16.01 -9.60
N THR A 126 -12.33 -14.89 -8.89
CA THR A 126 -11.24 -14.60 -7.95
C THR A 126 -11.76 -14.71 -6.53
N ALA A 127 -11.11 -15.54 -5.72
CA ALA A 127 -11.30 -15.57 -4.27
C ALA A 127 -10.10 -14.92 -3.59
N ARG A 128 -10.37 -14.14 -2.53
CA ARG A 128 -9.33 -13.52 -1.70
C ARG A 128 -9.34 -14.14 -0.30
N PHE A 129 -8.17 -14.48 0.19
CA PHE A 129 -7.93 -15.02 1.52
C PHE A 129 -7.05 -14.07 2.32
N ASN A 130 -7.50 -13.65 3.50
CA ASN A 130 -6.69 -12.84 4.42
C ASN A 130 -5.95 -13.78 5.37
N LEU A 131 -4.62 -13.78 5.28
CA LEU A 131 -3.75 -14.61 6.09
C LEU A 131 -3.15 -13.75 7.20
N SER A 132 -3.63 -13.94 8.43
CA SER A 132 -3.09 -13.30 9.62
C SER A 132 -2.01 -14.17 10.25
N GLY A 133 -0.88 -13.56 10.61
CA GLY A 133 0.19 -14.27 11.30
C GLY A 133 0.92 -15.26 10.39
N ALA A 134 1.05 -14.95 9.10
CA ALA A 134 1.81 -15.75 8.16
C ALA A 134 3.31 -15.67 8.49
N HIS A 135 3.93 -16.83 8.68
CA HIS A 135 5.36 -16.97 8.92
C HIS A 135 6.11 -17.20 7.61
N PHE A 136 5.57 -18.07 6.73
CA PHE A 136 6.20 -18.42 5.45
C PHE A 136 7.69 -18.79 5.61
N MET A 137 7.98 -19.73 6.51
CA MET A 137 9.32 -20.21 6.84
C MET A 137 9.59 -21.58 6.17
N ASN A 138 8.92 -21.88 5.06
CA ASN A 138 9.04 -23.13 4.31
C ASN A 138 8.73 -24.38 5.17
N SER A 139 7.79 -24.30 6.13
CA SER A 139 7.52 -25.37 7.10
C SER A 139 6.55 -26.46 6.60
N GLN A 140 5.88 -26.27 5.46
CA GLN A 140 5.01 -27.31 4.89
C GLN A 140 5.80 -28.34 4.08
N ASN A 141 5.11 -29.41 3.69
CA ASN A 141 5.60 -30.43 2.78
C ASN A 141 6.34 -29.83 1.57
N GLY A 142 7.49 -30.41 1.23
CA GLY A 142 8.33 -29.95 0.11
C GLY A 142 8.94 -28.55 0.29
N GLY A 143 8.87 -27.97 1.49
CA GLY A 143 9.33 -26.60 1.74
C GLY A 143 8.35 -25.52 1.26
N ALA A 144 7.06 -25.85 1.17
CA ALA A 144 6.03 -24.88 0.81
C ALA A 144 5.76 -23.87 1.95
N ASP A 145 5.35 -22.68 1.53
CA ASP A 145 4.86 -21.62 2.43
C ASP A 145 3.34 -21.68 2.59
N PHE A 146 2.63 -22.13 1.55
CA PHE A 146 1.21 -22.43 1.63
C PHE A 146 0.78 -23.42 0.56
N ARG A 147 -0.43 -23.95 0.72
CA ARG A 147 -1.10 -24.81 -0.23
C ARG A 147 -2.57 -24.47 -0.38
N LEU A 148 -3.11 -24.72 -1.56
CA LEU A 148 -4.56 -24.81 -1.75
C LEU A 148 -5.01 -26.19 -1.28
N ALA A 149 -5.82 -26.27 -0.22
CA ALA A 149 -6.41 -27.51 0.26
C ALA A 149 -7.76 -27.73 -0.44
N VAL A 150 -7.80 -28.67 -1.38
CA VAL A 150 -8.91 -28.90 -2.30
C VAL A 150 -9.75 -30.08 -1.85
N SER A 151 -11.07 -29.86 -1.77
CA SER A 151 -12.09 -30.87 -1.51
C SER A 151 -13.16 -30.80 -2.62
N ALA A 152 -12.73 -31.01 -3.87
CA ALA A 152 -13.56 -30.94 -5.06
C ALA A 152 -12.98 -31.82 -6.18
N ASP A 153 -13.82 -32.63 -6.83
CA ASP A 153 -13.39 -33.57 -7.89
C ASP A 153 -12.77 -32.89 -9.11
N ALA A 154 -13.36 -31.79 -9.53
CA ALA A 154 -12.81 -30.93 -10.57
C ALA A 154 -12.44 -29.58 -9.96
N PHE A 155 -11.14 -29.30 -9.85
CA PHE A 155 -10.64 -28.01 -9.39
C PHE A 155 -9.57 -27.49 -10.35
N PHE A 156 -9.76 -26.27 -10.84
CA PHE A 156 -8.86 -25.63 -11.80
C PHE A 156 -8.47 -24.25 -11.29
N VAL A 157 -7.19 -23.93 -11.39
CA VAL A 157 -6.61 -22.65 -10.99
C VAL A 157 -5.69 -22.15 -12.10
N ARG A 158 -5.82 -20.88 -12.46
CA ARG A 158 -5.01 -20.25 -13.52
C ARG A 158 -4.07 -19.18 -13.03
N ARG A 159 -4.33 -18.60 -11.86
CA ARG A 159 -3.46 -17.57 -11.30
C ARG A 159 -3.55 -17.55 -9.78
N VAL A 160 -2.40 -17.40 -9.13
CA VAL A 160 -2.30 -17.12 -7.70
C VAL A 160 -1.45 -15.87 -7.51
N LYS A 161 -1.85 -14.99 -6.58
CA LYS A 161 -1.04 -13.85 -6.15
C LYS A 161 -0.95 -13.82 -4.64
N VAL A 162 0.22 -13.51 -4.10
CA VAL A 162 0.40 -13.17 -2.69
C VAL A 162 0.67 -11.68 -2.60
N ILE A 163 -0.13 -10.96 -1.83
CA ILE A 163 -0.20 -9.50 -1.79
C ILE A 163 0.20 -9.01 -0.41
N ARG A 164 1.06 -7.99 -0.36
CA ARG A 164 1.35 -7.22 0.83
C ARG A 164 0.30 -6.09 0.99
N PRO A 165 -0.59 -6.17 1.98
CA PRO A 165 -1.59 -5.14 2.20
C PRO A 165 -0.92 -3.79 2.54
N GLY A 166 -1.52 -2.70 2.06
CA GLY A 166 -1.01 -1.34 2.29
C GLY A 166 0.21 -0.93 1.46
N VAL A 167 0.68 -1.79 0.54
CA VAL A 167 1.68 -1.42 -0.48
C VAL A 167 0.95 -0.92 -1.74
N PRO A 168 1.35 0.22 -2.34
CA PRO A 168 0.81 0.68 -3.63
C PRO A 168 1.11 -0.30 -4.77
N ASP A 169 0.23 -0.41 -5.77
CA ASP A 169 0.40 -1.35 -6.91
C ASP A 169 1.70 -1.11 -7.68
N GLU A 170 2.18 0.12 -7.68
CA GLU A 170 3.34 0.56 -8.44
C GLU A 170 4.64 0.43 -7.65
N ALA A 171 4.59 -0.03 -6.41
CA ALA A 171 5.77 -0.23 -5.60
C ALA A 171 6.73 -1.22 -6.30
N GLY A 172 8.01 -0.84 -6.37
CA GLY A 172 9.05 -1.58 -7.05
C GLY A 172 8.99 -1.50 -8.58
N GLN A 173 7.98 -0.87 -9.19
CA GLN A 173 7.91 -0.69 -10.65
C GLN A 173 8.74 0.52 -11.10
N VAL A 174 9.35 0.43 -12.29
CA VAL A 174 9.92 1.59 -12.97
C VAL A 174 8.77 2.34 -13.63
N LEU A 175 8.59 3.60 -13.26
CA LEU A 175 7.55 4.47 -13.80
C LEU A 175 8.14 5.41 -14.84
N ASN A 176 7.32 5.79 -15.82
CA ASN A 176 7.70 6.81 -16.78
C ASN A 176 7.81 8.18 -16.07
N GLY A 177 8.92 8.88 -16.28
CA GLY A 177 9.19 10.18 -15.68
C GLY A 177 10.34 10.15 -14.69
N TYR A 178 10.41 11.17 -13.82
CA TYR A 178 11.40 11.20 -12.74
C TYR A 178 10.95 10.33 -11.57
N GLN A 179 11.86 9.51 -11.07
CA GLN A 179 11.67 8.68 -9.90
C GLN A 179 12.95 8.70 -9.06
N ASP A 180 12.80 8.65 -7.74
CA ASP A 180 13.90 8.52 -6.80
C ASP A 180 13.46 7.60 -5.67
N ASN A 181 14.26 6.56 -5.39
CA ASN A 181 14.01 5.59 -4.33
C ASN A 181 14.86 5.87 -3.08
N PHE A 182 15.70 6.91 -3.09
CA PHE A 182 16.60 7.24 -1.99
C PHE A 182 17.48 6.06 -1.57
N ALA A 183 17.92 5.24 -2.53
CA ALA A 183 18.94 4.23 -2.29
C ALA A 183 20.32 4.89 -2.10
N ASP A 184 20.58 5.98 -2.84
CA ASP A 184 21.81 6.75 -2.80
C ASP A 184 21.62 8.11 -2.11
N ALA A 185 22.71 8.85 -1.91
CA ALA A 185 22.65 10.22 -1.42
C ALA A 185 21.74 11.10 -2.30
N LEU A 186 21.10 12.10 -1.68
CA LEU A 186 20.21 13.02 -2.39
C LEU A 186 20.94 13.65 -3.59
N SER A 187 20.39 13.47 -4.78
CA SER A 187 20.92 14.07 -5.99
C SER A 187 20.85 15.61 -5.95
N ALA A 188 21.62 16.28 -6.82
CA ALA A 188 21.62 17.74 -6.91
C ALA A 188 20.26 18.35 -7.32
N ASN A 189 19.32 17.53 -7.82
CA ASN A 189 17.95 17.96 -8.12
C ASN A 189 17.12 18.17 -6.85
N TRP A 190 17.53 17.63 -5.70
CA TRP A 190 16.90 17.86 -4.41
C TRP A 190 17.54 19.05 -3.71
N VAL A 191 16.79 20.14 -3.61
CA VAL A 191 17.24 21.40 -3.03
C VAL A 191 16.52 21.65 -1.72
N ALA A 192 17.24 21.57 -0.61
CA ALA A 192 16.72 21.96 0.70
C ALA A 192 16.65 23.49 0.81
N ILE A 193 15.51 24.02 1.24
CA ILE A 193 15.32 25.45 1.52
C ILE A 193 15.30 25.68 3.04
N GLY A 194 16.14 26.62 3.48
CA GLY A 194 16.39 26.94 4.89
C GLY A 194 17.76 26.43 5.35
N ALA A 195 18.20 26.85 6.53
CA ALA A 195 19.44 26.35 7.11
C ALA A 195 19.23 24.91 7.58
N VAL A 196 19.63 23.90 6.77
CA VAL A 196 20.04 22.52 7.16
C VAL A 196 20.04 21.53 5.97
N SER A 197 21.23 21.08 5.57
CA SER A 197 21.42 19.88 4.73
C SER A 197 21.17 18.56 5.46
N ASN A 198 21.11 18.58 6.81
CA ASN A 198 21.16 17.36 7.62
C ASN A 198 19.77 16.85 8.09
N GLN A 199 18.67 17.54 7.76
CA GLN A 199 17.32 17.12 8.16
C GLN A 199 16.65 16.18 7.18
N PHE A 200 17.06 16.24 5.91
CA PHE A 200 16.61 15.35 4.85
C PHE A 200 17.78 14.45 4.49
N GLN A 201 17.70 13.20 4.90
CA GLN A 201 18.79 12.25 4.70
C GLN A 201 18.25 11.03 3.99
N SER A 202 18.90 10.65 2.91
CA SER A 202 18.72 9.30 2.36
C SER A 202 19.43 8.31 3.27
N THR A 203 18.72 7.29 3.75
CA THR A 203 19.29 6.24 4.62
C THR A 203 18.54 4.94 4.38
N ASN A 204 19.26 3.86 4.05
CA ASN A 204 18.69 2.52 3.85
C ASN A 204 17.50 2.49 2.86
N GLY A 205 17.60 3.19 1.72
CA GLY A 205 16.53 3.17 0.71
C GLY A 205 15.29 3.98 1.10
N VAL A 206 15.39 4.87 2.10
CA VAL A 206 14.28 5.75 2.48
C VAL A 206 14.76 7.17 2.72
N LEU A 207 13.92 8.13 2.34
CA LEU A 207 14.10 9.51 2.77
C LEU A 207 13.67 9.66 4.23
N ARG A 208 14.65 9.88 5.10
CA ARG A 208 14.44 10.23 6.50
C ARG A 208 14.25 11.73 6.63
N ILE A 209 13.12 12.11 7.21
CA ILE A 209 12.78 13.50 7.53
C ILE A 209 12.85 13.66 9.04
N HIS A 210 13.84 14.40 9.53
CA HIS A 210 13.94 14.71 10.96
C HIS A 210 13.02 15.85 11.33
N SER A 211 12.31 15.72 12.46
CA SER A 211 11.49 16.81 12.99
C SER A 211 12.37 17.98 13.45
N ALA A 212 11.98 19.20 13.08
CA ALA A 212 12.52 20.43 13.62
C ALA A 212 11.52 20.96 14.64
N SER A 213 11.99 21.30 15.85
CA SER A 213 11.10 21.69 16.94
C SER A 213 10.31 22.98 16.66
N ASN A 214 10.85 23.89 15.85
CA ASN A 214 10.38 25.28 15.84
C ASN A 214 10.17 25.94 14.47
N ASP A 215 10.54 25.31 13.35
CA ASP A 215 10.53 25.96 12.04
C ASP A 215 9.99 25.10 10.89
N PHE A 216 9.38 25.75 9.91
CA PHE A 216 8.98 25.12 8.65
C PHE A 216 10.18 24.92 7.73
N ARG A 217 10.31 23.71 7.17
CA ARG A 217 11.42 23.33 6.27
C ARG A 217 10.89 22.60 5.05
N GLN A 218 11.57 22.80 3.92
CA GLN A 218 11.15 22.28 2.62
C GLN A 218 12.32 21.60 1.90
N LEU A 219 12.10 20.40 1.39
CA LEU A 219 12.95 19.78 0.38
C LEU A 219 12.23 19.86 -0.97
N LEU A 220 12.84 20.54 -1.93
CA LEU A 220 12.27 20.72 -3.27
C LEU A 220 12.94 19.83 -4.29
N LEU A 221 12.15 19.08 -5.05
CA LEU A 221 12.61 18.51 -6.31
C LEU A 221 12.58 19.60 -7.38
N MET A 222 13.73 19.95 -7.93
CA MET A 222 13.91 20.92 -9.01
C MET A 222 14.37 20.19 -10.26
N LEU A 223 13.45 20.02 -11.23
CA LEU A 223 13.76 19.41 -12.51
C LEU A 223 13.67 20.44 -13.64
N PRO A 224 14.66 20.48 -14.57
CA PRO A 224 14.49 21.17 -15.82
C PRO A 224 13.43 20.43 -16.66
N GLY A 225 12.54 21.16 -17.34
CA GLY A 225 11.66 20.53 -18.35
C GLY A 225 10.17 20.75 -18.19
N ALA A 226 9.71 21.72 -17.37
CA ALA A 226 8.33 22.16 -17.53
C ALA A 226 8.21 22.92 -18.87
N SER A 227 7.25 22.53 -19.70
CA SER A 227 7.03 23.09 -21.04
C SER A 227 5.63 23.71 -21.14
N GLY A 228 5.33 24.33 -22.29
CA GLY A 228 3.97 24.81 -22.58
C GLY A 228 2.97 23.69 -22.92
N ALA A 229 3.42 22.43 -23.04
CA ALA A 229 2.55 21.29 -23.30
C ALA A 229 1.82 20.84 -22.03
N THR A 230 0.70 20.12 -22.19
CA THR A 230 0.05 19.43 -21.08
C THR A 230 1.01 18.41 -20.49
N GLN A 231 1.34 18.58 -19.20
CA GLN A 231 2.20 17.68 -18.44
C GLN A 231 1.45 17.21 -17.20
N GLU A 232 1.62 15.93 -16.84
CA GLU A 232 1.09 15.37 -15.61
C GLU A 232 2.18 15.35 -14.54
N LEU A 233 1.82 15.76 -13.33
CA LEU A 233 2.69 15.68 -12.16
C LEU A 233 2.06 14.76 -11.14
N LEU A 234 2.77 13.67 -10.85
CA LEU A 234 2.33 12.66 -9.90
C LEU A 234 3.42 12.50 -8.84
N ALA A 235 3.12 12.92 -7.61
CA ALA A 235 3.97 12.62 -6.46
C ALA A 235 3.35 11.48 -5.67
N ARG A 236 4.11 10.39 -5.51
CA ARG A 236 3.72 9.23 -4.71
C ARG A 236 4.71 9.06 -3.58
N ALA A 237 4.21 8.92 -2.37
CA ALA A 237 5.04 8.68 -1.20
C ALA A 237 4.40 7.58 -0.36
N ARG A 238 5.23 6.67 0.14
CA ARG A 238 4.85 5.69 1.14
C ARG A 238 5.55 6.05 2.44
N VAL A 239 4.77 6.31 3.48
CA VAL A 239 5.32 6.50 4.83
C VAL A 239 5.64 5.12 5.40
N THR A 240 6.94 4.83 5.58
CA THR A 240 7.40 3.52 6.09
C THR A 240 7.40 3.47 7.62
N ARG A 241 7.66 4.60 8.29
CA ARG A 241 7.66 4.73 9.75
C ARG A 241 7.44 6.18 10.15
N LEU A 242 6.73 6.38 11.26
CA LEU A 242 6.70 7.64 12.02
C LEU A 242 7.42 7.44 13.35
N ALA A 243 8.25 8.38 13.78
CA ALA A 243 8.90 8.27 15.09
C ALA A 243 7.91 8.64 16.21
N ALA A 244 7.98 7.93 17.33
CA ALA A 244 7.17 8.25 18.50
C ALA A 244 7.57 9.64 19.03
N GLY A 245 6.59 10.52 19.22
CA GLY A 245 6.81 11.88 19.70
C GLY A 245 7.01 12.95 18.62
N ASP A 246 7.00 12.58 17.33
CA ASP A 246 7.01 13.58 16.26
C ASP A 246 5.68 14.34 16.23
N ALA A 247 5.75 15.66 16.48
CA ALA A 247 4.56 16.50 16.60
C ALA A 247 3.78 16.65 15.28
N LEU A 248 4.46 16.54 14.13
CA LEU A 248 3.87 16.51 12.78
C LEU A 248 4.79 15.74 11.82
N PRO A 249 4.28 14.72 11.11
CA PRO A 249 5.08 13.84 10.24
C PRO A 249 5.51 14.47 8.90
N GLY A 250 5.23 15.77 8.69
CA GLY A 250 5.46 16.41 7.42
C GLY A 250 4.41 16.08 6.35
N GLY A 251 4.66 16.46 5.10
CA GLY A 251 3.74 16.20 3.98
C GLY A 251 4.33 16.44 2.60
N VAL A 252 3.66 15.91 1.58
CA VAL A 252 4.01 16.09 0.16
C VAL A 252 3.08 17.12 -0.46
N ALA A 253 3.65 18.09 -1.17
CA ALA A 253 2.92 19.04 -2.00
C ALA A 253 3.49 19.06 -3.42
N VAL A 254 2.63 19.21 -4.42
CA VAL A 254 3.02 19.40 -5.82
C VAL A 254 2.61 20.81 -6.21
N VAL A 255 3.54 21.59 -6.74
CA VAL A 255 3.30 22.98 -7.12
C VAL A 255 3.85 23.23 -8.51
N THR A 256 3.01 23.74 -9.40
CA THR A 256 3.42 24.33 -10.67
C THR A 256 3.60 25.83 -10.47
N ARG A 257 4.75 26.37 -10.88
CA ARG A 257 4.96 27.82 -10.92
C ARG A 257 5.04 28.27 -12.37
N THR A 258 3.95 28.81 -12.90
CA THR A 258 3.99 29.59 -14.14
C THR A 258 4.61 30.94 -13.85
N ILE A 259 5.78 31.24 -14.43
CA ILE A 259 6.38 32.57 -14.33
C ILE A 259 5.56 33.50 -15.24
N HIS A 260 4.56 34.20 -14.71
CA HIS A 260 3.99 35.36 -15.41
C HIS A 260 4.95 36.54 -15.29
N ARG A 261 5.35 37.13 -16.43
CA ARG A 261 6.08 38.40 -16.48
C ARG A 261 5.15 39.51 -15.98
N GLY A 262 5.25 39.82 -14.70
CA GLY A 262 4.66 41.00 -14.07
C GLY A 262 5.59 41.49 -12.97
N SER A 263 5.97 42.76 -13.02
CA SER A 263 6.85 43.43 -12.05
C SER A 263 6.34 43.23 -10.62
N ILE A 264 7.21 42.77 -9.72
CA ILE A 264 6.95 42.81 -8.28
C ILE A 264 7.20 44.24 -7.82
N THR A 265 6.15 45.04 -7.68
CA THR A 265 6.19 46.22 -6.82
C THR A 265 5.80 45.77 -5.41
N SER A 266 6.73 45.85 -4.46
CA SER A 266 6.42 45.64 -3.04
C SER A 266 5.65 46.85 -2.52
N SER A 267 4.32 46.80 -2.57
CA SER A 267 3.47 47.62 -1.74
C SER A 267 2.59 46.70 -0.91
N ALA A 268 2.94 46.56 0.37
CA ALA A 268 2.11 45.85 1.34
C ALA A 268 0.81 46.63 1.59
N PRO A 269 -0.37 45.98 1.55
CA PRO A 269 -1.55 46.47 2.26
C PRO A 269 -1.77 45.67 3.57
N PRO A 270 -2.53 46.24 4.53
CA PRO A 270 -2.52 45.80 5.92
C PRO A 270 -3.35 44.54 6.18
N ARG A 271 -3.04 43.90 7.31
CA ARG A 271 -3.65 42.71 7.91
C ARG A 271 -5.18 42.68 7.82
N GLN A 272 -5.73 41.55 7.36
CA GLN A 272 -6.97 40.99 7.93
C GLN A 272 -6.87 39.45 8.07
N PRO A 273 -7.55 38.86 9.07
CA PRO A 273 -7.38 37.46 9.45
C PRO A 273 -8.52 36.63 8.89
N ASP A 274 -8.26 35.87 7.82
CA ASP A 274 -8.99 34.64 7.50
C ASP A 274 -8.42 34.05 6.19
N ASP A 275 -7.47 33.13 6.31
CA ASP A 275 -7.13 32.24 5.19
C ASP A 275 -7.00 30.80 5.69
N LYS A 276 -8.11 30.07 5.52
CA LYS A 276 -8.15 28.61 5.54
C LYS A 276 -7.34 28.11 4.36
N TRP A 277 -6.24 27.41 4.65
CA TRP A 277 -5.52 26.58 3.69
C TRP A 277 -6.49 25.57 3.06
N ARG A 278 -6.95 25.83 1.83
CA ARG A 278 -7.71 24.87 1.04
C ARG A 278 -6.71 23.96 0.31
N CYS A 279 -6.54 22.73 0.81
CA CYS A 279 -6.01 21.64 -0.01
C CYS A 279 -6.90 21.47 -1.25
N ALA A 280 -6.32 21.59 -2.43
CA ALA A 280 -7.06 21.57 -3.70
C ALA A 280 -7.72 20.19 -3.93
N LYS A 281 -9.05 20.14 -3.88
CA LYS A 281 -9.86 19.20 -4.67
C LYS A 281 -10.02 19.81 -6.05
N HIS A 282 -9.54 19.15 -7.10
CA HIS A 282 -9.82 19.57 -8.48
C HIS A 282 -11.14 18.99 -8.99
N ARG A 283 -12.00 19.86 -9.58
CA ARG A 283 -12.93 19.52 -10.69
C ARG A 283 -13.32 20.77 -11.52
N TRP A 284 -12.68 20.90 -12.67
CA TRP A 284 -13.08 21.32 -14.04
C TRP A 284 -14.14 22.41 -14.43
N VAL A 285 -13.76 23.11 -15.53
CA VAL A 285 -14.51 23.75 -16.67
C VAL A 285 -15.08 25.19 -16.53
N GLY A 286 -14.67 26.08 -17.47
CA GLY A 286 -15.47 27.27 -17.85
C GLY A 286 -14.79 28.39 -18.66
N VAL A 287 -14.67 28.20 -19.98
CA VAL A 287 -14.92 29.14 -21.13
C VAL A 287 -14.34 30.58 -21.18
N HIS A 288 -13.81 30.89 -22.36
CA HIS A 288 -13.27 32.17 -22.89
C HIS A 288 -14.06 33.47 -22.63
N ARG A 289 -13.31 34.58 -22.50
CA ARG A 289 -13.58 35.90 -23.12
C ARG A 289 -12.24 36.62 -23.44
N PRO A 290 -12.09 37.30 -24.59
CA PRO A 290 -10.93 38.17 -24.86
C PRO A 290 -11.13 39.56 -24.23
N PRO A 291 -10.05 40.33 -23.95
CA PRO A 291 -10.17 41.68 -23.41
C PRO A 291 -10.36 42.72 -24.54
N SER A 292 -11.12 43.78 -24.25
CA SER A 292 -11.26 44.98 -25.10
C SER A 292 -10.10 45.98 -24.87
N PRO A 293 -9.78 46.86 -25.85
CA PRO A 293 -8.53 47.65 -25.86
C PRO A 293 -8.67 49.12 -25.41
N GLY A 294 -7.54 49.70 -24.93
CA GLY A 294 -7.31 51.13 -24.60
C GLY A 294 -6.94 51.33 -23.12
N GLN A 295 -5.86 52.00 -22.69
CA GLN A 295 -4.98 53.04 -23.26
C GLN A 295 -3.68 53.14 -22.36
N PRO A 296 -2.76 54.14 -22.48
CA PRO A 296 -1.36 53.98 -22.92
C PRO A 296 -0.25 53.94 -21.84
N THR A 297 0.97 53.75 -22.35
CA THR A 297 2.31 53.47 -21.80
C THR A 297 2.96 54.50 -20.87
N SER A 298 3.80 54.04 -19.93
CA SER A 298 5.18 54.56 -19.75
C SER A 298 6.02 53.62 -18.87
N GLY A 299 7.30 53.38 -19.23
CA GLY A 299 8.29 52.76 -18.35
C GLY A 299 9.18 51.70 -18.98
N THR A 300 10.28 52.15 -19.61
CA THR A 300 11.59 51.50 -19.82
C THR A 300 11.71 49.98 -19.60
N GLY A 301 11.95 49.26 -20.71
CA GLY A 301 12.21 47.83 -20.71
C GLY A 301 13.61 47.46 -20.19
N CYS A 302 13.64 46.41 -19.37
CA CYS A 302 14.79 45.51 -19.25
C CYS A 302 14.40 44.17 -19.85
N ALA A 303 15.05 43.78 -20.95
CA ALA A 303 14.94 42.45 -21.51
C ALA A 303 15.65 41.45 -20.59
N CYS A 304 14.90 40.72 -19.76
CA CYS A 304 15.41 39.56 -19.04
C CYS A 304 14.98 38.29 -19.77
N GLY A 305 15.97 37.46 -20.13
CA GLY A 305 15.80 36.20 -20.85
C GLY A 305 14.73 35.28 -20.24
N THR A 306 14.13 34.46 -21.10
CA THR A 306 13.18 33.40 -20.74
C THR A 306 13.86 32.41 -19.78
N LEU A 307 13.56 32.48 -18.49
CA LEU A 307 13.90 31.41 -17.54
C LEU A 307 12.90 30.25 -17.74
N PRO A 308 13.36 28.99 -17.73
CA PRO A 308 12.47 27.86 -17.87
C PRO A 308 11.51 27.77 -16.69
N THR A 309 10.26 27.45 -17.00
CA THR A 309 9.26 27.02 -16.02
C THR A 309 9.82 25.81 -15.27
N VAL A 310 9.68 25.77 -13.93
CA VAL A 310 10.18 24.67 -13.09
C VAL A 310 9.00 24.02 -12.38
N CYS A 311 8.84 22.70 -12.56
CA CYS A 311 7.93 21.90 -11.73
C CYS A 311 8.59 21.63 -10.38
N ARG A 312 7.84 21.79 -9.29
CA ARG A 312 8.35 21.59 -7.93
C ARG A 312 7.50 20.58 -7.17
N VAL A 313 8.15 19.58 -6.60
CA VAL A 313 7.56 18.75 -5.53
C VAL A 313 8.20 19.20 -4.23
N CYS A 314 7.39 19.50 -3.23
CA CYS A 314 7.82 20.02 -1.94
C CYS A 314 7.48 19.04 -0.83
N LEU A 315 8.50 18.59 -0.10
CA LEU A 315 8.35 17.82 1.14
C LEU A 315 8.53 18.74 2.33
N MET A 316 7.60 18.71 3.26
CA MET A 316 7.48 19.70 4.33
C MET A 316 7.70 19.07 5.71
N SER A 317 8.32 19.76 6.65
CA SER A 317 8.34 19.41 8.08
C SER A 317 8.18 20.66 8.96
N GLY A 318 7.58 20.53 10.15
CA GLY A 318 7.50 21.62 11.15
C GLY A 318 6.10 21.89 11.72
N ARG A 319 6.07 22.55 12.89
CA ARG A 319 4.87 22.96 13.64
C ARG A 319 4.32 24.30 13.14
N ARG A 320 2.99 24.48 13.11
CA ARG A 320 2.40 25.83 13.03
C ARG A 320 2.82 26.64 14.26
N PRO A 321 3.19 27.93 14.12
CA PRO A 321 3.29 28.83 15.26
C PRO A 321 1.95 28.84 16.00
N GLY A 322 2.00 28.60 17.32
CA GLY A 322 0.81 28.45 18.16
C GLY A 322 -0.02 29.72 18.24
N ALA A 323 -1.34 29.54 18.33
CA ALA A 323 -2.25 30.55 18.89
C ALA A 323 -1.84 30.87 20.36
N PRO A 324 -2.19 32.06 20.90
CA PRO A 324 -1.67 32.50 22.18
C PRO A 324 -2.10 31.57 23.31
N THR A 325 -1.13 31.13 24.12
CA THR A 325 -1.37 30.46 25.40
C THR A 325 -1.80 31.48 26.44
N ASP A 326 -3.03 31.34 26.96
CA ASP A 326 -3.52 32.13 28.09
C ASP A 326 -2.82 31.66 29.37
N SER A 327 -2.00 32.55 29.93
CA SER A 327 -1.25 32.34 31.16
C SER A 327 -2.10 32.72 32.38
N ARG A 328 -2.49 31.74 33.19
CA ARG A 328 -2.88 31.99 34.60
C ARG A 328 -2.18 31.00 35.53
N PRO A 329 -1.61 31.45 36.67
CA PRO A 329 -0.79 30.61 37.53
C PRO A 329 -1.57 29.92 38.67
N ASN A 330 -1.10 28.71 39.02
CA ASN A 330 -1.13 27.99 40.30
C ASN A 330 -2.44 27.81 41.10
N ARG A 331 -2.82 26.52 41.30
CA ARG A 331 -3.16 25.96 42.63
C ARG A 331 -2.60 24.53 42.79
N PRO A 332 -2.19 24.09 44.01
CA PRO A 332 -1.41 22.87 44.24
C PRO A 332 -2.26 21.63 44.57
N VAL A 333 -1.58 20.47 44.49
CA VAL A 333 -2.04 19.07 44.53
C VAL A 333 -2.20 18.52 45.96
N ALA A 334 -3.14 17.58 46.18
CA ALA A 334 -2.97 16.40 47.07
C ALA A 334 -4.06 15.30 46.85
N PRO A 335 -3.79 14.02 47.21
CA PRO A 335 -4.30 12.79 46.55
C PRO A 335 -5.24 11.93 47.43
N VAL A 336 -5.77 10.80 46.90
CA VAL A 336 -6.05 9.52 47.62
C VAL A 336 -6.51 8.40 46.65
N MET A 337 -6.03 7.18 46.93
CA MET A 337 -6.24 5.86 46.30
C MET A 337 -7.69 5.33 46.27
N GLY A 338 -7.96 4.38 45.36
CA GLY A 338 -8.55 3.09 45.77
C GLY A 338 -9.64 2.42 44.91
N LEU A 339 -9.30 1.22 44.42
CA LEU A 339 -10.12 0.01 44.20
C LEU A 339 -10.75 -0.37 42.84
N LEU A 340 -10.53 -1.67 42.58
CA LEU A 340 -10.92 -2.61 41.53
C LEU A 340 -12.44 -2.81 41.38
N SER A 341 -12.90 -3.13 40.16
CA SER A 341 -13.55 -4.42 39.78
C SER A 341 -14.25 -4.36 38.40
N ARG A 342 -14.34 -5.52 37.73
CA ARG A 342 -14.78 -5.78 36.34
C ARG A 342 -16.35 -5.86 36.20
N PRO A 343 -16.95 -6.40 35.11
CA PRO A 343 -17.72 -5.65 34.11
C PRO A 343 -19.24 -6.00 34.09
N ALA A 344 -20.06 -5.20 33.41
CA ALA A 344 -21.48 -5.49 33.19
C ALA A 344 -21.80 -5.76 31.71
N VAL A 345 -22.42 -6.90 31.50
CA VAL A 345 -23.00 -7.47 30.28
C VAL A 345 -24.28 -6.72 29.89
N ALA A 346 -24.45 -6.37 28.62
CA ALA A 346 -25.74 -5.93 28.07
C ALA A 346 -26.36 -7.05 27.22
N ARG A 347 -27.51 -7.56 27.68
CA ARG A 347 -28.35 -8.55 26.98
C ARG A 347 -29.22 -7.86 25.92
N GLY A 348 -29.32 -8.50 24.76
CA GLY A 348 -30.42 -8.32 23.82
C GLY A 348 -31.66 -9.13 24.23
N PHE A 349 -32.81 -8.70 23.72
CA PHE A 349 -34.04 -9.49 23.71
C PHE A 349 -34.83 -9.21 22.42
N SER A 350 -35.08 -10.26 21.65
CA SER A 350 -36.31 -10.43 20.86
C SER A 350 -36.63 -11.93 20.83
N ARG A 351 -37.83 -12.29 21.30
CA ARG A 351 -38.36 -13.67 21.30
C ARG A 351 -39.66 -13.68 20.50
N ILE A 352 -39.70 -14.55 19.49
CA ILE A 352 -40.93 -15.02 18.84
C ILE A 352 -41.47 -16.24 19.58
N ARG A 353 -42.79 -16.34 19.64
CA ARG A 353 -43.62 -17.36 20.29
C ARG A 353 -43.66 -18.69 19.51
N SER A 354 -43.57 -19.80 20.24
CA SER A 354 -44.45 -20.98 20.13
C SER A 354 -44.24 -21.79 21.42
N GLY A 355 -45.20 -22.25 22.21
CA GLY A 355 -46.59 -22.53 21.93
C GLY A 355 -46.90 -24.01 22.21
N ARG A 356 -46.90 -24.40 23.50
CA ARG A 356 -47.62 -25.57 24.11
C ARG A 356 -47.23 -26.99 23.62
N ARG A 357 -47.39 -28.06 24.39
CA ARG A 357 -47.54 -28.36 25.83
C ARG A 357 -47.58 -29.90 25.87
N GLN A 358 -46.93 -30.49 26.88
CA GLN A 358 -47.38 -31.68 27.66
C GLN A 358 -47.61 -33.02 26.91
N ARG A 359 -47.38 -34.19 27.49
CA ARG A 359 -47.10 -34.65 28.87
C ARG A 359 -46.57 -36.10 28.75
N ARG A 360 -45.71 -36.48 29.71
CA ARG A 360 -45.63 -37.76 30.44
C ARG A 360 -46.32 -38.97 29.80
N GLN A 361 -45.70 -40.14 29.69
CA GLN A 361 -44.80 -40.80 30.66
C GLN A 361 -43.52 -41.30 30.00
#